data_AF-Q4V6M4-F1
#
_entry.id   AF-Q4V6M4-F1
#
_cell.length_a   1.000
_cell.length_b   1.000
_cell.length_c   1.000
_cell.angle_alpha   90.00
_cell.angle_beta   90.00
_cell.angle_gamma   90.00
#
_symmetry.space_group_name_H-M   'P 1'
#
loop_
_entity.id
_entity.type
_entity.pdbx_description
1 polymer ?
#
loop_
_entity_poly.entity_id
_entity_poly.type
_entity_poly.pdbx_seq_one_letter_code
_entity_poly.pdbx_strand_id
1 'polypeptide(L)'
;DPGLPGTDGIPGQEGPRGEQGSRGDAGPPGKRGRKGDRGDKGEQGVPGLDAPCPLGADGLPLPGCGWRPPKEPIISTPVHKDYLPDVTQPESNTSDYEQEEEEDDEQAEDNENEYDEYQDNLHNNE
;
A
#
# COMPACT_ATOMS: atom_id res chain seq x y z
N ASP A 1 82.06 -48.22 -17.20
CA ASP A 1 81.09 -47.93 -16.14
C ASP A 1 79.85 -47.22 -16.68
N PRO A 2 78.66 -47.52 -16.13
CA PRO A 2 77.47 -46.70 -16.37
C PRO A 2 77.68 -45.26 -15.89
N GLY A 3 77.17 -44.29 -16.63
CA GLY A 3 77.28 -42.87 -16.30
C GLY A 3 76.46 -42.48 -15.07
N LEU A 4 76.84 -41.36 -14.45
CA LEU A 4 76.07 -40.78 -13.35
C LEU A 4 74.66 -40.41 -13.81
N PRO A 5 73.64 -40.58 -12.95
CA PRO A 5 72.29 -40.09 -13.23
C PRO A 5 72.28 -38.61 -13.56
N GLY A 6 71.36 -38.20 -14.43
CA GLY A 6 71.14 -36.79 -14.73
C GLY A 6 70.67 -36.01 -13.50
N THR A 7 70.88 -34.70 -13.52
CA THR A 7 70.36 -33.79 -12.48
C THR A 7 68.85 -33.63 -12.62
N ASP A 8 68.18 -33.37 -11.50
CA ASP A 8 66.75 -33.07 -11.50
C ASP A 8 66.43 -31.87 -12.41
N GLY A 9 65.22 -31.89 -12.98
CA GLY A 9 64.71 -30.79 -13.80
C GLY A 9 64.44 -29.53 -12.98
N ILE A 10 64.43 -28.38 -13.65
CA ILE A 10 64.08 -27.10 -13.04
C ILE A 10 62.59 -27.13 -12.67
N PRO A 11 62.20 -26.68 -11.46
CA PRO A 11 60.79 -26.54 -11.09
C PRO A 11 60.00 -25.72 -12.11
N GLY A 12 58.71 -26.07 -12.26
CA GLY A 12 57.80 -25.32 -13.13
C GLY A 12 57.61 -23.87 -12.67
N GLN A 13 57.18 -23.01 -13.60
CA GLN A 13 56.80 -21.64 -13.28
C GLN A 13 55.52 -21.62 -12.43
N GLU A 14 55.38 -20.58 -11.61
CA GLU A 14 54.16 -20.32 -10.85
C GLU A 14 52.97 -20.14 -11.79
N GLY A 15 51.79 -20.64 -11.37
CA GLY A 15 50.56 -20.47 -12.13
C GLY A 15 50.09 -19.01 -12.18
N PRO A 16 49.23 -18.65 -13.14
CA PRO A 16 48.65 -17.32 -13.19
C PRO A 16 47.75 -17.07 -11.96
N ARG A 17 47.60 -15.78 -11.61
CA ARG A 17 46.64 -15.36 -10.59
C ARG A 17 45.22 -15.75 -11.01
N GLY A 18 44.42 -16.22 -10.04
CA GLY A 18 43.01 -16.52 -10.26
C GLY A 18 42.19 -15.30 -10.70
N GLU A 19 41.05 -15.55 -11.33
CA GLU A 19 40.12 -14.52 -11.79
C GLU A 19 39.53 -13.72 -10.62
N GLN A 20 39.13 -12.48 -10.89
CA GLN A 20 38.41 -11.66 -9.91
C GLN A 20 37.03 -12.29 -9.64
N GLY A 21 36.64 -12.34 -8.37
CA GLY A 21 35.30 -12.82 -7.98
C GLY A 21 34.18 -11.98 -8.59
N SER A 22 33.01 -12.58 -8.74
CA SER A 22 31.81 -11.91 -9.24
C SER A 22 31.39 -10.75 -8.35
N ARG A 23 30.70 -9.76 -8.93
CA ARG A 23 30.03 -8.72 -8.15
C ARG A 23 29.01 -9.38 -7.22
N GLY A 24 28.92 -8.88 -5.98
CA GLY A 24 27.88 -9.31 -5.05
C GLY A 24 26.48 -8.95 -5.53
N ASP A 25 25.48 -9.62 -4.95
CA ASP A 25 24.08 -9.41 -5.29
C ASP A 25 23.61 -7.98 -4.97
N ALA A 26 22.50 -7.59 -5.60
CA ALA A 26 21.84 -6.33 -5.26
C ALA A 26 21.32 -6.38 -3.81
N GLY A 27 21.38 -5.23 -3.12
CA GLY A 27 20.77 -5.10 -1.80
C GLY A 27 19.24 -5.27 -1.87
N PRO A 28 18.60 -5.58 -0.73
CA PRO A 28 17.15 -5.68 -0.67
C PRO A 28 16.47 -4.34 -1.02
N PRO A 29 15.21 -4.34 -1.49
CA PRO A 29 14.43 -3.13 -1.67
C PRO A 29 14.32 -2.31 -0.38
N GLY A 30 14.18 -0.99 -0.51
CA GLY A 30 13.93 -0.10 0.62
C GLY A 30 12.56 -0.33 1.28
N LYS A 31 12.42 0.08 2.54
CA LYS A 31 11.14 0.03 3.25
C LYS A 31 10.09 0.92 2.56
N ARG A 32 8.81 0.52 2.62
CA ARG A 32 7.69 1.33 2.14
C ARG A 32 7.64 2.67 2.87
N GLY A 33 7.27 3.74 2.16
CA GLY A 33 7.04 5.05 2.77
C GLY A 33 5.90 5.04 3.80
N ARG A 34 5.88 6.03 4.69
CA ARG A 34 4.79 6.21 5.66
C ARG A 34 3.48 6.53 4.93
N LYS A 35 2.35 6.12 5.52
CA LYS A 35 1.02 6.54 5.06
C LYS A 35 0.94 8.07 5.11
N GLY A 36 0.30 8.66 4.10
CA GLY A 36 0.05 10.11 4.07
C GLY A 36 -0.92 10.53 5.18
N ASP A 37 -0.92 11.81 5.51
CA ASP A 37 -1.81 12.38 6.51
C ASP A 37 -3.29 12.25 6.09
N ARG A 38 -4.18 12.26 7.08
CA ARG A 38 -5.63 12.30 6.82
C ARG A 38 -5.95 13.64 6.16
N GLY A 39 -6.77 13.60 5.11
CA GLY A 39 -7.28 14.82 4.47
C GLY A 39 -8.10 15.68 5.43
N ASP A 40 -8.18 16.97 5.13
CA ASP A 40 -8.93 17.94 5.93
C ASP A 40 -10.42 17.58 6.03
N LYS A 41 -11.06 18.04 7.11
CA LYS A 41 -12.51 17.93 7.26
C LYS A 41 -13.19 18.73 6.14
N GLY A 42 -14.20 18.14 5.50
CA GLY A 42 -15.02 18.85 4.52
C GLY A 42 -15.69 20.09 5.10
N GLU A 43 -15.99 21.05 4.22
CA GLU A 43 -16.69 22.28 4.57
C GLU A 43 -18.07 22.00 5.18
N GLN A 44 -18.54 22.91 6.03
CA GLN A 44 -19.90 22.84 6.57
C GLN A 44 -20.92 22.95 5.42
N GLY A 45 -21.93 22.08 5.42
CA GLY A 45 -23.02 22.16 4.46
C GLY A 45 -23.77 23.49 4.53
N VAL A 46 -24.38 23.89 3.41
CA VAL A 46 -25.20 25.10 3.37
C VAL A 46 -26.31 25.05 4.43
N PRO A 47 -26.64 26.17 5.10
CA PRO A 47 -27.78 26.22 6.01
C PRO A 47 -29.06 25.70 5.35
N GLY A 48 -29.85 24.94 6.09
CA GLY A 48 -31.18 24.54 5.63
C GLY A 48 -32.05 25.76 5.38
N LEU A 49 -32.82 25.76 4.30
CA LEU A 49 -33.85 26.77 4.13
C LEU A 49 -34.99 26.45 5.10
N ASP A 50 -35.05 27.14 6.24
CA ASP A 50 -36.14 27.03 7.22
C ASP A 50 -37.49 27.55 6.69
N ALA A 51 -37.53 28.07 5.47
CA ALA A 51 -38.73 28.56 4.82
C ALA A 51 -39.23 27.56 3.75
N PRO A 52 -40.55 27.30 3.65
CA PRO A 52 -41.09 26.62 2.49
C PRO A 52 -40.65 27.39 1.23
N CYS A 53 -40.21 26.65 0.20
CA CYS A 53 -39.72 27.26 -1.02
C CYS A 53 -40.76 28.26 -1.55
N PRO A 54 -40.39 29.52 -1.81
CA PRO A 54 -41.32 30.47 -2.41
C PRO A 54 -41.87 29.93 -3.72
N LEU A 55 -43.19 29.91 -3.82
CA LEU A 55 -43.93 29.52 -5.02
C LEU A 55 -43.98 30.70 -5.98
N GLY A 56 -43.71 30.44 -7.26
CA GLY A 56 -43.90 31.38 -8.35
C GLY A 56 -45.38 31.66 -8.61
N ALA A 57 -45.65 32.60 -9.53
CA ALA A 57 -47.01 32.95 -9.94
C ALA A 57 -47.77 31.78 -10.61
N ASP A 58 -47.02 30.78 -11.07
CA ASP A 58 -47.47 29.50 -11.62
C ASP A 58 -47.78 28.44 -10.55
N GLY A 59 -47.44 28.71 -9.29
CA GLY A 59 -47.54 27.73 -8.21
C GLY A 59 -46.40 26.70 -8.21
N LEU A 60 -45.32 26.92 -8.97
CA LEU A 60 -44.13 26.06 -8.95
C LEU A 60 -43.03 26.67 -8.08
N PRO A 61 -42.19 25.86 -7.40
CA PRO A 61 -41.07 26.38 -6.62
C PRO A 61 -40.04 27.10 -7.51
N LEU A 62 -39.49 28.22 -7.04
CA LEU A 62 -38.48 28.99 -7.79
C LEU A 62 -37.21 28.17 -8.11
N PRO A 63 -36.61 28.35 -9.30
CA PRO A 63 -35.38 27.66 -9.68
C PRO A 63 -34.24 28.05 -8.74
N GLY A 64 -33.52 27.05 -8.22
CA GLY A 64 -32.42 27.23 -7.25
C GLY A 64 -32.83 27.04 -5.79
N CYS A 65 -34.11 26.92 -5.48
CA CYS A 65 -34.56 26.38 -4.20
C CYS A 65 -34.33 24.85 -4.22
N GLY A 66 -33.81 24.27 -3.13
CA GLY A 66 -33.26 22.90 -3.03
C GLY A 66 -34.19 21.72 -3.29
N TRP A 67 -35.28 21.90 -4.04
CA TRP A 67 -36.13 20.82 -4.54
C TRP A 67 -35.37 19.98 -5.58
N ARG A 68 -34.93 18.79 -5.16
CA ARG A 68 -34.53 17.73 -6.09
C ARG A 68 -35.76 16.86 -6.38
N PRO A 69 -36.33 16.90 -7.60
CA PRO A 69 -37.36 15.93 -7.94
C PRO A 69 -36.79 14.50 -7.83
N PRO A 70 -37.61 13.49 -7.44
CA PRO A 70 -37.17 12.10 -7.47
C PRO A 70 -36.72 11.75 -8.89
N LYS A 71 -35.63 10.97 -8.98
CA LYS A 71 -34.86 10.78 -10.21
C LYS A 71 -35.51 9.91 -11.28
N GLU A 72 -36.77 9.53 -11.14
CA GLU A 72 -37.45 8.72 -12.14
C GLU A 72 -38.92 9.17 -12.31
N PRO A 73 -39.44 9.23 -13.54
CA PRO A 73 -40.87 9.42 -13.75
C PRO A 73 -41.60 8.17 -13.25
N ILE A 74 -42.61 8.35 -12.40
CA ILE A 74 -43.58 7.30 -12.07
C ILE A 74 -44.37 6.96 -13.33
N ILE A 75 -43.85 6.02 -14.12
CA ILE A 75 -44.52 5.43 -15.27
C ILE A 75 -45.62 4.52 -14.72
N SER A 76 -46.87 4.96 -14.83
CA SER A 76 -48.04 4.09 -14.64
C SER A 76 -48.08 3.06 -15.75
N THR A 77 -47.51 1.86 -15.53
CA THR A 77 -47.64 0.74 -16.49
C THR A 77 -48.86 -0.12 -16.16
N PRO A 78 -49.71 -0.49 -17.14
CA PRO A 78 -50.51 -1.70 -17.02
C PRO A 78 -49.64 -2.91 -17.37
N VAL A 79 -49.84 -3.97 -16.60
CA VAL A 79 -49.16 -5.26 -16.67
C VAL A 79 -49.19 -5.84 -18.08
N HIS A 80 -48.03 -5.97 -18.72
CA HIS A 80 -47.81 -6.99 -19.74
C HIS A 80 -46.58 -7.82 -19.37
N LYS A 81 -46.86 -9.09 -19.06
CA LYS A 81 -45.89 -10.17 -18.93
C LYS A 81 -45.14 -10.34 -20.24
N ASP A 82 -43.96 -10.94 -20.12
CA ASP A 82 -43.09 -11.43 -21.21
C ASP A 82 -41.91 -10.50 -21.55
N TYR A 83 -40.99 -10.33 -20.60
CA TYR A 83 -39.56 -10.33 -20.94
C TYR A 83 -38.75 -10.86 -19.76
N LEU A 84 -38.03 -11.96 -19.99
CA LEU A 84 -37.17 -12.66 -19.03
C LEU A 84 -35.95 -11.79 -18.67
N PRO A 85 -35.44 -11.82 -17.42
CA PRO A 85 -34.21 -11.14 -17.06
C PRO A 85 -33.01 -11.93 -17.58
N ASP A 86 -32.21 -11.33 -18.48
CA ASP A 86 -30.90 -11.88 -18.82
C ASP A 86 -29.93 -11.62 -17.67
N VAL A 87 -29.33 -12.71 -17.20
CA VAL A 87 -28.42 -12.79 -16.06
C VAL A 87 -27.03 -12.47 -16.58
N THR A 88 -26.59 -11.23 -16.42
CA THR A 88 -25.15 -10.91 -16.37
C THR A 88 -24.90 -9.72 -15.44
N GLN A 89 -24.41 -10.03 -14.24
CA GLN A 89 -23.57 -9.14 -13.41
C GLN A 89 -22.33 -9.98 -13.03
N PRO A 90 -21.17 -9.39 -12.68
CA PRO A 90 -20.95 -7.99 -12.29
C PRO A 90 -19.75 -7.30 -12.98
N GLU A 91 -19.85 -5.99 -13.20
CA GLU A 91 -18.65 -5.18 -13.45
C GLU A 91 -17.88 -5.02 -12.14
N SER A 92 -16.57 -5.14 -12.26
CA SER A 92 -15.57 -5.24 -11.21
C SER A 92 -15.62 -4.10 -10.19
N ASN A 93 -16.16 -4.37 -9.01
CA ASN A 93 -15.63 -3.79 -7.79
C ASN A 93 -14.35 -4.56 -7.47
N THR A 94 -13.19 -4.07 -7.93
CA THR A 94 -11.92 -4.44 -7.29
C THR A 94 -11.85 -3.68 -5.97
N SER A 95 -12.76 -4.00 -5.06
CA SER A 95 -12.55 -3.76 -3.65
C SER A 95 -11.81 -4.98 -3.13
N ASP A 96 -10.54 -5.07 -3.50
CA ASP A 96 -9.59 -6.01 -2.90
C ASP A 96 -9.25 -5.47 -1.51
N TYR A 97 -10.25 -5.51 -0.64
CA TYR A 97 -10.05 -5.51 0.79
C TYR A 97 -9.60 -6.93 1.12
N GLU A 98 -8.31 -7.21 0.90
CA GLU A 98 -7.66 -8.23 1.71
C GLU A 98 -7.69 -7.71 3.14
N GLN A 99 -8.67 -8.25 3.85
CA GLN A 99 -8.82 -8.27 5.28
C GLN A 99 -7.68 -9.14 5.85
N GLU A 100 -7.25 -8.80 7.06
CA GLU A 100 -6.37 -9.58 7.95
C GLU A 100 -4.86 -9.39 7.64
N GLU A 101 -4.02 -8.94 8.57
CA GLU A 101 -4.02 -9.23 10.01
C GLU A 101 -3.84 -7.96 10.86
N GLU A 102 -4.68 -7.83 11.88
CA GLU A 102 -4.37 -7.03 13.04
C GLU A 102 -3.30 -7.78 13.84
N GLU A 103 -2.05 -7.31 13.79
CA GLU A 103 -1.13 -7.48 14.89
C GLU A 103 -1.02 -6.11 15.58
N ASP A 104 -1.80 -5.99 16.64
CA ASP A 104 -1.57 -5.03 17.73
C ASP A 104 -0.15 -5.25 18.25
N ASP A 105 0.83 -4.50 17.77
CA ASP A 105 2.05 -4.28 18.54
C ASP A 105 1.90 -2.98 19.31
N GLU A 106 1.36 -3.17 20.52
CA GLU A 106 1.55 -2.29 21.65
C GLU A 106 3.02 -1.85 21.74
N GLN A 107 3.22 -0.55 21.78
CA GLN A 107 4.13 0.10 22.73
C GLN A 107 5.51 -0.56 22.92
N ALA A 108 6.47 -0.20 22.06
CA ALA A 108 7.89 -0.28 22.39
C ALA A 108 8.49 1.13 22.43
N GLU A 109 8.01 1.94 23.37
CA GLU A 109 8.92 2.88 24.03
C GLU A 109 9.63 2.06 25.14
N ASP A 110 10.93 2.28 25.31
CA ASP A 110 11.77 1.71 26.38
C ASP A 110 12.57 0.42 26.03
N ASN A 111 13.40 0.41 24.97
CA ASN A 111 14.58 -0.47 25.01
C ASN A 111 15.82 0.06 24.26
N GLU A 112 16.21 1.31 24.53
CA GLU A 112 17.55 1.81 24.16
C GLU A 112 18.55 1.72 25.33
N ASN A 113 18.13 1.26 26.52
CA ASN A 113 18.96 1.32 27.73
C ASN A 113 19.64 -0.01 28.10
N GLU A 114 19.27 -1.16 27.51
CA GLU A 114 19.84 -2.47 27.90
C GLU A 114 21.21 -2.75 27.25
N TYR A 115 21.49 -2.16 26.08
CA TYR A 115 22.78 -2.37 25.38
C TYR A 115 23.93 -1.54 25.96
N ASP A 116 23.62 -0.38 26.52
CA ASP A 116 24.63 0.53 27.07
C ASP A 116 25.11 0.08 28.46
N GLU A 117 24.24 -0.54 29.28
CA GLU A 117 24.62 -1.06 30.60
C GLU A 117 25.58 -2.27 30.53
N TYR A 118 25.50 -3.09 29.47
CA TYR A 118 26.45 -4.19 29.24
C TYR A 118 27.85 -3.70 28.86
N GLN A 119 27.95 -2.59 28.13
CA GLN A 119 29.23 -2.00 27.72
C GLN A 119 29.93 -1.31 28.89
N ASP A 120 29.20 -0.62 29.76
CA ASP A 120 29.77 0.03 30.94
C ASP A 120 30.28 -0.99 31.99
N ASN A 121 29.63 -2.15 32.11
CA ASN A 121 30.08 -3.20 33.03
C ASN A 121 31.35 -3.92 32.55
N LEU A 122 31.68 -3.87 31.25
CA LEU A 122 32.90 -4.46 30.70
C LEU A 122 34.13 -3.58 30.92
N HIS A 123 33.97 -2.25 30.88
CA HIS A 123 35.08 -1.29 31.03
C HIS A 123 35.48 -1.00 32.48
N ASN A 124 34.66 -1.41 33.46
CA ASN A 124 34.91 -1.18 34.88
C ASN A 124 35.54 -2.38 35.61
N ASN A 125 35.87 -3.47 34.90
CA ASN A 125 36.45 -4.69 35.47
C ASN A 125 37.90 -4.98 35.01
N GLU A 126 38.66 -3.95 34.66
CA GLU A 126 40.13 -4.01 34.49
C GLU A 126 40.88 -3.41 35.68
#